data_AF-A0A842MQW4-F1
#
_entry.id   AF-A0A842MQW4-F1
#
_cell.length_a   1.000
_cell.length_b   1.000
_cell.length_c   1.000
_cell.angle_alpha   90.00
_cell.angle_beta   90.00
_cell.angle_gamma   90.00
#
_symmetry.space_group_name_H-M   'P 1'
#
loop_
_entity.id
_entity.type
_entity.pdbx_description
1 polymer ?
#
loop_
_entity_poly.entity_id
_entity_poly.type
_entity_poly.pdbx_seq_one_letter_code
_entity_poly.pdbx_strand_id
1 'polypeptide(L)'
;MDSLIGFIAGLVVGIVAVSVAVELAWKKSVPEKTCKLLKKWSLSELKNPLIVAEKISIEPPADAKVVVATPSPKIKNAVENEQAVGNYAVGLTKAYIFAGEIKENQIAFVISDEDILKELRANFYELYRKKEKPASYVPTKGKLRVRGVVKAIFPYRDGYIMRVAYEDGVLGVLLKERMDVEGRKVEVEGEITEYPFVTPYNIILLD
;
A
#
# COMPACT_ATOMS: atom_id res chain seq x y z
N MET A 1 -62.80 -19.05 35.64
CA MET A 1 -62.21 -19.87 34.55
C MET A 1 -61.32 -19.02 33.65
N ASP A 2 -61.59 -17.73 33.53
CA ASP A 2 -60.93 -16.80 32.59
C ASP A 2 -59.46 -16.51 32.90
N SER A 3 -59.08 -16.50 34.18
CA SER A 3 -57.69 -16.26 34.62
C SER A 3 -56.73 -17.39 34.24
N LEU A 4 -57.23 -18.64 34.19
CA LEU A 4 -56.41 -19.81 33.82
C LEU A 4 -56.13 -19.83 32.32
N ILE A 5 -57.11 -19.44 31.50
CA ILE A 5 -56.96 -19.36 30.04
C ILE A 5 -55.96 -18.27 29.67
N GLY A 6 -56.01 -17.10 30.34
CA GLY A 6 -55.02 -16.04 30.16
C GLY A 6 -53.60 -16.45 30.54
N PHE A 7 -53.45 -17.21 31.62
CA PHE A 7 -52.14 -17.73 32.04
C PHE A 7 -51.54 -18.72 31.03
N ILE A 8 -52.36 -19.65 30.52
CA ILE A 8 -51.93 -20.63 29.51
C ILE A 8 -51.57 -19.92 28.20
N ALA A 9 -52.39 -18.96 27.76
CA ALA A 9 -52.10 -18.18 26.55
C ALA A 9 -50.79 -17.39 26.67
N GLY A 10 -50.54 -16.74 27.82
CA GLY A 10 -49.30 -16.03 28.08
C GLY A 10 -48.07 -16.92 28.09
N LEU A 11 -48.17 -18.12 28.68
CA LEU A 11 -47.08 -19.10 28.72
C LEU A 11 -46.70 -19.57 27.31
N VAL A 12 -47.69 -19.89 26.47
CA VAL A 12 -47.46 -20.36 25.09
C VAL A 12 -46.79 -19.27 24.25
N VAL A 13 -47.27 -18.02 24.34
CA VAL A 13 -46.65 -16.89 23.61
C VAL A 13 -45.23 -16.64 24.09
N GLY A 14 -44.99 -16.73 25.41
CA GLY A 14 -43.65 -16.56 25.99
C GLY A 14 -42.65 -17.60 25.48
N ILE A 15 -43.04 -18.87 25.45
CA ILE A 15 -42.17 -19.97 24.97
C ILE A 15 -41.83 -19.80 23.48
N VAL A 16 -42.81 -19.42 22.66
CA VAL A 16 -42.59 -19.17 21.22
C VAL A 16 -41.66 -17.99 21.02
N ALA A 17 -41.86 -16.88 21.75
CA ALA A 17 -41.02 -15.70 21.65
C ALA A 17 -39.56 -15.97 22.05
N VAL A 18 -39.34 -16.72 23.13
CA VAL A 18 -37.99 -17.11 23.58
C VAL A 18 -37.32 -18.03 22.55
N SER A 19 -38.06 -18.99 21.98
CA SER A 19 -37.52 -19.89 20.96
C SER A 19 -37.08 -19.16 19.70
N VAL A 20 -37.89 -18.21 19.23
CA VAL A 20 -37.56 -17.35 18.07
C VAL A 20 -36.36 -16.44 18.38
N ALA A 21 -36.27 -15.88 19.59
CA ALA A 21 -35.16 -15.05 20.01
C ALA A 21 -33.83 -15.84 20.07
N VAL A 22 -33.86 -17.07 20.58
CA VAL A 22 -32.70 -17.97 20.62
C VAL A 22 -32.27 -18.39 19.21
N GLU A 23 -33.21 -18.73 18.32
CA GLU A 23 -32.89 -19.03 16.91
C GLU A 23 -32.29 -17.82 16.17
N LEU A 24 -32.81 -16.61 16.40
CA LEU A 24 -32.25 -15.38 15.82
C LEU A 24 -30.86 -15.06 16.37
N ALA A 25 -30.61 -15.32 17.66
CA ALA A 25 -29.30 -15.17 18.27
C ALA A 25 -28.31 -16.20 17.71
N TRP A 26 -28.73 -17.46 17.52
CA TRP A 26 -27.90 -18.52 16.93
C TRP A 26 -27.64 -18.32 15.43
N LYS A 27 -28.59 -17.74 14.67
CA LYS A 27 -28.34 -17.35 13.27
C LYS A 27 -27.25 -16.30 13.12
N LYS A 28 -26.99 -15.47 14.14
CA LYS A 28 -25.85 -14.54 14.16
C LYS A 28 -24.54 -15.17 14.62
N SER A 29 -24.58 -16.35 15.24
CA SER A 29 -23.41 -16.97 15.89
C SER A 29 -22.85 -18.18 15.17
N VAL A 30 -23.38 -18.57 14.01
CA VAL A 30 -22.68 -19.53 13.15
C VAL A 30 -21.53 -18.76 12.50
N PRO A 31 -20.26 -19.12 12.75
CA PRO A 31 -19.16 -18.52 12.01
C PRO A 31 -19.41 -18.84 10.54
N GLU A 32 -19.70 -17.83 9.73
CA GLU A 32 -19.65 -17.99 8.28
C GLU A 32 -18.27 -18.60 7.97
N LYS A 33 -18.24 -19.66 7.17
CA LYS A 33 -16.98 -20.29 6.76
C LYS A 33 -16.11 -19.22 6.09
N THR A 34 -15.21 -18.61 6.87
CA THR A 34 -14.39 -17.46 6.49
C THR A 34 -13.33 -17.82 5.47
N CYS A 35 -13.11 -19.12 5.23
CA CYS A 35 -12.17 -19.66 4.27
C CYS A 35 -12.83 -20.75 3.40
N LYS A 36 -12.85 -20.55 2.07
CA LYS A 36 -13.29 -21.56 1.10
C LYS A 36 -12.16 -21.90 0.13
N LEU A 37 -11.94 -23.18 -0.13
CA LEU A 37 -10.96 -23.63 -1.12
C LEU A 37 -11.56 -23.57 -2.53
N LEU A 38 -10.91 -22.88 -3.46
CA LEU A 38 -11.31 -22.84 -4.87
C LEU A 38 -10.17 -23.30 -5.79
N LYS A 39 -10.54 -24.09 -6.80
CA LYS A 39 -9.68 -24.41 -7.95
C LYS A 39 -9.99 -23.56 -9.19
N LYS A 40 -11.20 -23.00 -9.25
CA LYS A 40 -11.63 -22.05 -10.29
C LYS A 40 -11.81 -20.69 -9.63
N TRP A 41 -10.96 -19.74 -10.00
CA TRP A 41 -10.98 -18.35 -9.58
C TRP A 41 -10.51 -17.49 -10.75
N SER A 42 -10.83 -16.21 -10.72
CA SER A 42 -10.32 -15.22 -11.67
C SER A 42 -9.99 -13.92 -10.95
N LEU A 43 -8.82 -13.33 -11.26
CA LEU A 43 -8.44 -12.02 -10.72
C LEU A 43 -9.41 -10.93 -11.16
N SER A 44 -10.04 -11.08 -12.34
CA SER A 44 -11.03 -10.13 -12.87
C SER A 44 -12.33 -10.10 -12.07
N GLU A 45 -12.58 -11.06 -11.18
CA GLU A 45 -13.71 -10.99 -10.25
C GLU A 45 -13.48 -9.98 -9.11
N LEU A 46 -12.24 -9.58 -8.88
CA LEU A 46 -11.88 -8.54 -7.92
C LEU A 46 -11.82 -7.21 -8.66
N LYS A 47 -12.52 -6.20 -8.15
CA LYS A 47 -12.41 -4.82 -8.66
C LYS A 47 -11.19 -4.14 -8.06
N ASN A 48 -10.37 -3.47 -8.88
CA ASN A 48 -9.13 -2.81 -8.51
C ASN A 48 -8.25 -3.65 -7.56
N PRO A 49 -7.89 -4.88 -7.93
CA PRO A 49 -7.22 -5.79 -7.00
C PRO A 49 -5.84 -5.28 -6.61
N LEU A 50 -5.49 -5.47 -5.34
CA LEU A 50 -4.13 -5.28 -4.84
C LEU A 50 -3.47 -6.66 -4.77
N ILE A 51 -2.38 -6.84 -5.50
CA ILE A 51 -1.76 -8.15 -5.72
C ILE A 51 -0.34 -8.13 -5.17
N VAL A 52 -0.01 -9.09 -4.31
CA VAL A 52 1.36 -9.40 -3.91
C VAL A 52 1.70 -10.79 -4.40
N ALA A 53 2.84 -10.93 -5.07
CA ALA A 53 3.30 -12.23 -5.53
C ALA A 53 4.82 -12.33 -5.44
N GLU A 54 5.33 -13.46 -4.98
CA GLU A 54 6.73 -13.79 -5.19
C GLU A 54 7.00 -13.97 -6.69
N LYS A 55 6.07 -14.65 -7.37
CA LYS A 55 6.06 -14.86 -8.81
C LYS A 55 4.64 -14.97 -9.34
N ILE A 56 4.41 -14.42 -10.52
CA ILE A 56 3.11 -14.41 -11.19
C ILE A 56 3.30 -14.66 -12.70
N SER A 57 2.54 -15.63 -13.22
CA SER A 57 2.65 -16.12 -14.60
C SER A 57 1.49 -15.71 -15.51
N ILE A 58 0.44 -15.13 -14.93
CA ILE A 58 -0.76 -14.63 -15.61
C ILE A 58 -0.74 -13.10 -15.68
N GLU A 59 -1.48 -12.56 -16.64
CA GLU A 59 -1.65 -11.12 -16.76
C GLU A 59 -2.67 -10.61 -15.74
N PRO A 60 -2.30 -9.64 -14.88
CA PRO A 60 -3.24 -9.01 -13.96
C PRO A 60 -4.30 -8.19 -14.70
N PRO A 61 -5.49 -7.96 -14.10
CA PRO A 61 -6.43 -6.97 -14.60
C PRO A 61 -5.78 -5.59 -14.77
N ALA A 62 -6.24 -4.80 -15.75
CA ALA A 62 -5.64 -3.50 -16.07
C ALA A 62 -5.72 -2.47 -14.93
N ASP A 63 -6.70 -2.62 -14.05
CA ASP A 63 -6.94 -1.79 -12.86
C ASP A 63 -6.22 -2.32 -11.61
N ALA A 64 -5.44 -3.40 -11.73
CA ALA A 64 -4.71 -3.99 -10.62
C ALA A 64 -3.49 -3.16 -10.23
N LYS A 65 -3.21 -3.09 -8.93
CA LYS A 65 -1.90 -2.66 -8.41
C LYS A 65 -1.13 -3.90 -7.97
N VAL A 66 0.11 -4.02 -8.42
CA VAL A 66 0.88 -5.26 -8.28
C VAL A 66 2.21 -4.99 -7.63
N VAL A 67 2.56 -5.78 -6.62
CA VAL A 67 3.92 -5.91 -6.08
C VAL A 67 4.42 -7.29 -6.41
N VAL A 68 5.64 -7.38 -6.94
CA VAL A 68 6.31 -8.66 -7.22
C VAL A 68 7.71 -8.72 -6.63
N ALA A 69 8.11 -9.89 -6.12
CA ALA A 69 9.50 -10.12 -5.76
C ALA A 69 10.36 -10.38 -6.99
N THR A 70 9.87 -11.26 -7.89
CA THR A 70 10.53 -11.55 -9.16
C THR A 70 9.73 -10.96 -10.32
N PRO A 71 10.23 -9.93 -11.02
CA PRO A 71 9.53 -9.33 -12.13
C PRO A 71 9.38 -10.30 -13.32
N SER A 72 8.25 -10.19 -14.01
CA SER A 72 7.92 -10.98 -15.21
C SER A 72 7.72 -10.03 -16.40
N PRO A 73 8.23 -10.35 -17.60
CA PRO A 73 8.04 -9.52 -18.79
C PRO A 73 6.57 -9.29 -19.14
N LYS A 74 5.67 -10.16 -18.66
CA LYS A 74 4.23 -10.08 -18.87
C LYS A 74 3.56 -8.98 -18.05
N ILE A 75 4.23 -8.36 -17.09
CA ILE A 75 3.63 -7.43 -16.13
C ILE A 75 4.37 -6.10 -16.17
N LYS A 76 3.79 -5.14 -16.89
CA LYS A 76 4.45 -3.85 -17.19
C LYS A 76 4.38 -2.84 -16.04
N ASN A 77 3.40 -2.95 -15.15
CA ASN A 77 3.09 -1.94 -14.12
C ASN A 77 3.26 -2.46 -12.68
N ALA A 78 4.09 -3.49 -12.48
CA ALA A 78 4.37 -3.99 -11.13
C ALA A 78 5.45 -3.16 -10.42
N VAL A 79 5.28 -2.98 -9.12
CA VAL A 79 6.34 -2.52 -8.22
C VAL A 79 7.19 -3.72 -7.85
N GLU A 80 8.47 -3.66 -8.16
CA GLU A 80 9.43 -4.68 -7.72
C GLU A 80 9.82 -4.45 -6.25
N ASN A 81 9.69 -5.49 -5.44
CA ASN A 81 10.09 -5.47 -4.04
C ASN A 81 10.51 -6.87 -3.61
N GLU A 82 11.81 -7.09 -3.40
CA GLU A 82 12.38 -8.39 -2.99
C GLU A 82 11.82 -8.91 -1.65
N GLN A 83 11.22 -8.04 -0.83
CA GLN A 83 10.57 -8.41 0.43
C GLN A 83 9.11 -8.85 0.25
N ALA A 84 8.59 -8.86 -0.98
CA ALA A 84 7.26 -9.38 -1.27
C ALA A 84 7.25 -10.89 -1.02
N VAL A 85 6.79 -11.28 0.16
CA VAL A 85 6.63 -12.67 0.59
C VAL A 85 5.15 -13.02 0.61
N GLY A 86 4.83 -14.21 0.13
CA GLY A 86 3.46 -14.68 -0.03
C GLY A 86 2.87 -14.38 -1.41
N ASN A 87 1.72 -14.98 -1.66
CA ASN A 87 1.01 -14.87 -2.93
C ASN A 87 -0.46 -14.63 -2.65
N TYR A 88 -0.94 -13.43 -2.87
CA TYR A 88 -2.35 -13.09 -2.66
C TYR A 88 -2.85 -11.96 -3.56
N ALA A 89 -4.16 -11.94 -3.76
CA ALA A 89 -4.88 -10.86 -4.41
C ALA A 89 -6.04 -10.43 -3.53
N VAL A 90 -6.07 -9.17 -3.10
CA VAL A 90 -7.13 -8.63 -2.24
C VAL A 90 -7.98 -7.63 -3.00
N GLY A 91 -9.30 -7.86 -2.98
CA GLY A 91 -10.31 -6.92 -3.46
C GLY A 91 -11.00 -6.20 -2.30
N LEU A 92 -12.19 -5.66 -2.58
CA LEU A 92 -12.97 -4.95 -1.57
C LEU A 92 -13.50 -5.88 -0.48
N THR A 93 -14.15 -6.98 -0.86
CA THR A 93 -14.93 -7.86 0.03
C THR A 93 -14.37 -9.27 0.19
N LYS A 94 -13.35 -9.62 -0.60
CA LYS A 94 -12.70 -10.93 -0.53
C LYS A 94 -11.26 -10.86 -1.01
N ALA A 95 -10.46 -11.82 -0.57
CA ALA A 95 -9.10 -12.05 -1.03
C ALA A 95 -8.93 -13.50 -1.49
N TYR A 96 -7.97 -13.70 -2.39
CA TYR A 96 -7.45 -14.99 -2.78
C TYR A 96 -6.04 -15.13 -2.23
N ILE A 97 -5.78 -16.21 -1.48
CA ILE A 97 -4.45 -16.58 -1.00
C ILE A 97 -4.02 -17.85 -1.74
N PHE A 98 -2.85 -17.81 -2.36
CA PHE A 98 -2.31 -18.88 -3.17
C PHE A 98 -1.18 -19.59 -2.42
N ALA A 99 -1.16 -20.92 -2.48
CA ALA A 99 -0.11 -21.73 -1.85
C ALA A 99 1.24 -21.67 -2.60
N GLY A 100 1.32 -20.94 -3.71
CA GLY A 100 2.52 -20.81 -4.55
C GLY A 100 2.30 -19.76 -5.63
N GLU A 101 3.09 -19.83 -6.70
CA GLU A 101 3.02 -18.92 -7.84
C GLU A 101 1.58 -18.69 -8.33
N ILE A 102 1.25 -17.42 -8.57
CA ILE A 102 -0.07 -17.05 -9.11
C ILE A 102 -0.12 -17.42 -10.60
N LYS A 103 -0.84 -18.51 -10.90
CA LYS A 103 -1.04 -19.05 -12.24
C LYS A 103 -2.41 -19.72 -12.38
N GLU A 104 -2.86 -19.93 -13.61
CA GLU A 104 -4.11 -20.64 -13.88
C GLU A 104 -4.16 -22.01 -13.19
N ASN A 105 -5.35 -22.41 -12.73
CA ASN A 105 -5.63 -23.69 -12.06
C ASN A 105 -4.86 -23.94 -10.75
N GLN A 106 -4.12 -22.95 -10.22
CA GLN A 106 -3.54 -23.01 -8.90
C GLN A 106 -4.65 -23.05 -7.84
N ILE A 107 -4.43 -23.76 -6.73
CA ILE A 107 -5.39 -23.75 -5.62
C ILE A 107 -5.30 -22.41 -4.90
N ALA A 108 -6.47 -21.81 -4.64
CA ALA A 108 -6.59 -20.57 -3.88
C ALA A 108 -7.56 -20.74 -2.70
N PHE A 109 -7.22 -20.12 -1.57
CA PHE A 109 -8.13 -19.93 -0.45
C PHE A 109 -8.83 -18.59 -0.62
N VAL A 110 -10.16 -18.60 -0.55
CA VAL A 110 -10.97 -17.38 -0.55
C VAL A 110 -11.25 -16.99 0.88
N ILE A 111 -10.88 -15.77 1.24
CA ILE A 111 -11.11 -15.20 2.56
C ILE A 111 -12.00 -13.96 2.45
N SER A 112 -12.97 -13.86 3.33
CA SER A 112 -13.88 -12.69 3.44
C SER A 112 -13.83 -12.02 4.82
N ASP A 113 -12.94 -12.49 5.70
CA ASP A 113 -12.76 -11.94 7.04
C ASP A 113 -12.14 -10.53 6.99
N GLU A 114 -12.83 -9.53 7.52
CA GLU A 114 -12.43 -8.13 7.41
C GLU A 114 -11.10 -7.80 8.09
N ASP A 115 -10.77 -8.46 9.20
CA ASP A 115 -9.51 -8.23 9.90
C ASP A 115 -8.34 -8.75 9.06
N ILE A 116 -8.49 -9.94 8.47
CA ILE A 116 -7.51 -10.50 7.53
C ILE A 116 -7.40 -9.62 6.28
N LEU A 117 -8.52 -9.17 5.70
CA LEU A 117 -8.50 -8.30 4.52
C LEU A 117 -7.79 -6.97 4.84
N LYS A 118 -7.97 -6.42 6.04
CA LYS A 118 -7.28 -5.20 6.48
C LYS A 118 -5.78 -5.41 6.62
N GLU A 119 -5.36 -6.54 7.20
CA GLU A 119 -3.94 -6.89 7.33
C GLU A 119 -3.27 -7.08 5.97
N LEU A 120 -3.90 -7.82 5.04
CA LEU A 120 -3.41 -8.00 3.67
C LEU A 120 -3.28 -6.67 2.92
N ARG A 121 -4.26 -5.77 3.08
CA ARG A 121 -4.20 -4.42 2.47
C ARG A 121 -3.08 -3.59 3.08
N ALA A 122 -2.90 -3.62 4.40
CA ALA A 122 -1.82 -2.90 5.07
C ALA A 122 -0.45 -3.40 4.58
N ASN A 123 -0.24 -4.71 4.59
CA ASN A 123 0.97 -5.34 4.09
C ASN A 123 1.24 -5.00 2.61
N PHE A 124 0.21 -5.07 1.76
CA PHE A 124 0.34 -4.63 0.37
C PHE A 124 0.84 -3.19 0.29
N TYR A 125 0.27 -2.26 1.04
CA TYR A 125 0.68 -0.86 0.98
C TYR A 125 2.09 -0.62 1.54
N GLU A 126 2.54 -1.40 2.52
CA GLU A 126 3.93 -1.36 2.98
C GLU A 126 4.91 -1.81 1.90
N LEU A 127 4.55 -2.86 1.15
CA LEU A 127 5.37 -3.38 0.06
C LEU A 127 5.28 -2.53 -1.22
N TYR A 128 4.11 -1.96 -1.48
CA TYR A 128 3.80 -1.13 -2.66
C TYR A 128 4.24 0.32 -2.48
N ARG A 129 4.45 0.77 -1.23
CA ARG A 129 5.29 1.95 -0.98
C ARG A 129 6.59 1.66 -1.69
N LYS A 130 6.81 2.36 -2.81
CA LYS A 130 8.13 2.42 -3.43
C LYS A 130 9.07 2.73 -2.28
N LYS A 131 9.89 1.74 -1.87
CA LYS A 131 11.08 2.08 -1.13
C LYS A 131 11.77 3.07 -2.05
N GLU A 132 11.76 4.34 -1.67
CA GLU A 132 12.97 5.13 -1.88
C GLU A 132 14.06 4.19 -1.40
N LYS A 133 14.90 3.73 -2.34
CA LYS A 133 16.01 2.82 -2.07
C LYS A 133 16.58 3.22 -0.72
N PRO A 134 16.84 2.30 0.22
CA PRO A 134 17.40 2.67 1.51
C PRO A 134 18.54 3.65 1.21
N ALA A 135 18.35 4.89 1.67
CA ALA A 135 19.18 6.00 1.26
C ALA A 135 20.63 5.54 1.34
N SER A 136 21.32 5.56 0.19
CA SER A 136 22.76 5.71 0.20
C SER A 136 23.03 6.76 1.27
N TYR A 137 23.70 6.36 2.34
CA TYR A 137 23.93 7.14 3.55
C TYR A 137 24.12 8.62 3.18
N VAL A 138 23.05 9.43 3.28
CA VAL A 138 23.17 10.87 3.17
C VAL A 138 23.59 11.29 4.56
N PRO A 139 24.81 11.84 4.74
CA PRO A 139 25.26 12.26 6.05
C PRO A 139 24.20 13.18 6.64
N THR A 140 23.61 12.84 7.79
CA THR A 140 22.63 13.73 8.45
C THR A 140 23.24 15.05 8.92
N LYS A 141 24.58 15.17 8.87
CA LYS A 141 25.39 16.38 9.11
C LYS A 141 26.68 16.31 8.31
N GLY A 142 27.20 17.46 7.88
CA GLY A 142 28.54 17.59 7.28
C GLY A 142 28.53 18.13 5.85
N LYS A 143 29.73 18.18 5.26
CA LYS A 143 29.95 18.70 3.90
C LYS A 143 29.44 17.69 2.86
N LEU A 144 28.81 18.19 1.80
CA LEU A 144 28.40 17.41 0.63
C LEU A 144 28.83 18.07 -0.67
N ARG A 145 28.88 17.25 -1.72
CA ARG A 145 28.97 17.67 -3.12
C ARG A 145 27.96 16.86 -3.92
N VAL A 146 26.95 17.50 -4.48
CA VAL A 146 25.84 16.83 -5.19
C VAL A 146 25.65 17.44 -6.56
N ARG A 147 25.46 16.60 -7.58
CA ARG A 147 25.09 16.99 -8.94
C ARG A 147 23.62 16.69 -9.19
N GLY A 148 22.88 17.65 -9.72
CA GLY A 148 21.47 17.47 -10.00
C GLY A 148 20.89 18.51 -10.95
N VAL A 149 19.58 18.43 -11.17
CA VAL A 149 18.81 19.33 -12.01
C VAL A 149 17.94 20.21 -11.13
N VAL A 150 18.00 21.52 -11.35
CA VAL A 150 17.15 22.48 -10.65
C VAL A 150 15.71 22.31 -11.11
N LYS A 151 14.81 21.99 -10.17
CA LYS A 151 13.39 21.77 -10.46
C LYS A 151 12.53 22.99 -10.21
N ALA A 152 12.85 23.77 -9.19
CA ALA A 152 12.11 24.98 -8.84
C ALA A 152 12.94 25.85 -7.89
N ILE A 153 12.72 27.17 -7.95
CA ILE A 153 13.29 28.16 -7.04
C ILE A 153 12.14 29.04 -6.54
N PHE A 154 11.92 29.07 -5.23
CA PHE A 154 10.84 29.85 -4.63
C PHE A 154 11.25 30.53 -3.32
N PRO A 155 10.59 31.62 -2.92
CA PRO A 155 10.88 32.31 -1.66
C PRO A 155 10.75 31.37 -0.45
N TYR A 156 11.70 31.45 0.48
CA TYR A 156 11.72 30.68 1.71
C TYR A 156 12.46 31.43 2.83
N ARG A 157 11.74 31.76 3.91
CA ARG A 157 12.23 32.61 5.01
C ARG A 157 12.81 33.93 4.46
N ASP A 158 14.03 34.28 4.86
CA ASP A 158 14.72 35.51 4.46
C ASP A 158 15.49 35.39 3.14
N GLY A 159 15.16 34.39 2.32
CA GLY A 159 15.83 34.14 1.05
C GLY A 159 14.99 33.25 0.12
N TYR A 160 15.65 32.33 -0.55
CA TYR A 160 15.04 31.41 -1.50
C TYR A 160 15.48 29.97 -1.21
N ILE A 161 14.67 29.02 -1.64
CA ILE A 161 15.07 27.61 -1.69
C ILE A 161 15.09 27.15 -3.14
N MET A 162 16.21 26.56 -3.53
CA MET A 162 16.40 25.91 -4.82
C MET A 162 16.27 24.41 -4.64
N ARG A 163 15.24 23.81 -5.26
CA ARG A 163 15.03 22.36 -5.27
C ARG A 163 15.90 21.73 -6.33
N VAL A 164 16.89 20.95 -5.92
CA VAL A 164 17.78 20.22 -6.82
C VAL A 164 17.42 18.74 -6.77
N ALA A 165 16.93 18.19 -7.87
CA ALA A 165 16.74 16.75 -8.00
C ALA A 165 18.06 16.11 -8.45
N TYR A 166 18.57 15.17 -7.67
CA TYR A 166 19.78 14.40 -7.95
C TYR A 166 19.45 12.91 -8.06
N GLU A 167 20.46 12.08 -8.30
CA GLU A 167 20.28 10.63 -8.54
C GLU A 167 19.49 9.92 -7.43
N ASP A 168 19.69 10.32 -6.16
CA ASP A 168 19.10 9.66 -4.99
C ASP A 168 17.99 10.45 -4.29
N GLY A 169 17.49 11.56 -4.86
CA GLY A 169 16.36 12.29 -4.29
C GLY A 169 16.28 13.77 -4.65
N VAL A 170 15.67 14.56 -3.75
CA VAL A 170 15.56 16.02 -3.90
C VAL A 170 16.19 16.71 -2.71
N LEU A 171 17.06 17.68 -2.99
CA LEU A 171 17.78 18.49 -2.02
C LEU A 171 17.24 19.92 -2.02
N GLY A 172 17.10 20.53 -0.84
CA GLY A 172 16.76 21.94 -0.69
C GLY A 172 18.01 22.78 -0.48
N VAL A 173 18.40 23.59 -1.46
CA VAL A 173 19.57 24.47 -1.34
C VAL A 173 19.11 25.86 -0.92
N LEU A 174 19.58 26.35 0.22
CA LEU A 174 19.22 27.66 0.75
C LEU A 174 20.03 28.76 0.05
N LEU A 175 19.35 29.70 -0.59
CA LEU A 175 19.95 30.81 -1.32
C LEU A 175 19.60 32.13 -0.63
N LYS A 176 20.54 33.08 -0.62
CA LYS A 176 20.27 34.45 -0.17
C LYS A 176 19.51 35.26 -1.23
N GLU A 177 19.82 35.01 -2.49
CA GLU A 177 19.23 35.70 -3.63
C GLU A 177 18.64 34.69 -4.62
N ARG A 178 17.66 35.13 -5.39
CA ARG A 178 17.07 34.30 -6.44
C ARG A 178 18.10 34.07 -7.55
N MET A 179 18.22 32.81 -7.97
CA MET A 179 18.97 32.44 -9.18
C MET A 179 17.97 32.02 -10.26
N ASP A 180 18.19 32.40 -11.52
CA ASP A 180 17.34 31.99 -12.64
C ASP A 180 17.98 30.81 -13.38
N VAL A 181 17.97 29.64 -12.72
CA VAL A 181 18.66 28.43 -13.18
C VAL A 181 17.74 27.20 -13.20
N GLU A 182 16.42 27.40 -13.15
CA GLU A 182 15.44 26.32 -13.27
C GLU A 182 15.64 25.53 -14.59
N GLY A 183 15.55 24.20 -14.50
CA GLY A 183 15.80 23.29 -15.61
C GLY A 183 17.29 23.04 -15.91
N ARG A 184 18.22 23.82 -15.36
CA ARG A 184 19.66 23.64 -15.58
C ARG A 184 20.24 22.56 -14.67
N LYS A 185 21.34 21.95 -15.13
CA LYS A 185 22.17 21.07 -14.30
C LYS A 185 23.10 21.92 -13.44
N VAL A 186 23.23 21.55 -12.18
CA VAL A 186 24.09 22.22 -11.21
C VAL A 186 24.89 21.19 -10.41
N GLU A 187 26.07 21.60 -9.99
CA GLU A 187 26.82 20.97 -8.91
C GLU A 187 26.80 21.88 -7.69
N VAL A 188 26.42 21.35 -6.54
CA VAL A 188 26.27 22.09 -5.29
C VAL A 188 27.24 21.51 -4.28
N GLU A 189 28.14 22.36 -3.79
CA GLU A 189 29.01 22.07 -2.65
C GLU A 189 28.52 22.87 -1.46
N GLY A 190 28.28 22.21 -0.33
CA GLY A 190 27.70 22.86 0.84
C GLY A 190 27.70 21.99 2.09
N GLU A 191 27.02 22.45 3.12
CA GLU A 191 26.90 21.75 4.39
C GLU A 191 25.43 21.51 4.75
N ILE A 192 25.15 20.29 5.23
CA ILE A 192 23.84 19.88 5.71
C ILE A 192 23.66 20.46 7.11
N THR A 193 22.85 21.51 7.21
CA THR A 193 22.44 22.11 8.48
C THR A 193 21.32 21.31 9.12
N GLU A 194 20.31 20.95 8.34
CA GLU A 194 19.17 20.12 8.72
C GLU A 194 18.67 19.40 7.46
N TYR A 195 18.81 18.09 7.36
CA TYR A 195 18.34 17.37 6.17
C TYR A 195 16.84 17.60 5.93
N PRO A 196 16.38 17.91 4.69
CA PRO A 196 17.11 17.88 3.41
C PRO A 196 17.69 19.25 2.97
N PHE A 197 17.89 20.19 3.88
CA PHE A 197 18.39 21.54 3.61
C PHE A 197 19.93 21.64 3.66
N VAL A 198 20.45 22.38 2.69
CA VAL A 198 21.90 22.60 2.50
C VAL A 198 22.17 24.08 2.37
N THR A 199 23.17 24.54 3.12
CA THR A 199 23.77 25.86 2.92
C THR A 199 24.93 25.71 1.94
N PRO A 200 24.84 26.25 0.72
CA PRO A 200 25.89 26.11 -0.29
C PRO A 200 27.09 27.01 0.04
N TYR A 201 28.29 26.48 -0.17
CA TYR A 201 29.52 27.28 -0.28
C TYR A 201 29.78 27.66 -1.74
N ASN A 202 29.39 26.78 -2.66
CA ASN A 202 29.60 26.96 -4.10
C ASN A 202 28.48 26.28 -4.89
N ILE A 203 28.07 26.92 -5.99
CA ILE A 203 27.09 26.37 -6.95
C ILE A 203 27.68 26.57 -8.34
N ILE A 204 27.95 25.48 -9.04
CA ILE A 204 28.53 25.48 -10.39
C ILE A 204 27.43 25.08 -11.36
N LEU A 205 27.19 25.90 -12.39
CA LEU A 205 26.31 25.52 -13.49
C LEU A 205 27.06 24.55 -14.41
N LEU A 206 26.42 23.42 -14.71
CA LEU A 206 26.92 22.44 -15.65
C LEU A 206 26.19 22.67 -16.99
N ASP A 207 26.96 22.78 -18.07
CA ASP A 207 26.43 22.92 -19.43
C ASP A 207 25.76 21.62 -19.93
#